data_AF-A0A2V8G5I6-F1
#
_entry.id   AF-A0A2V8G5I6-F1
#
_cell.length_a   1.000
_cell.length_b   1.000
_cell.length_c   1.000
_cell.angle_alpha   90.00
_cell.angle_beta   90.00
_cell.angle_gamma   90.00
#
_symmetry.space_group_name_H-M   'P 1'
#
loop_
_entity.id
_entity.type
_entity.pdbx_description
1 polymer ?
#
loop_
_entity_poly.entity_id
_entity_poly.type
_entity_poly.pdbx_seq_one_letter_code
_entity_poly.pdbx_strand_id
1 'polypeptide(L)'
;SNGSGRFDLSLTAFASDSPVLEPLLPPPTLKDAIEQTLLAARVTDSSAEREALLDAALASLDHGAGALPAAWATTTRTETTAALQVERRIDRTYRLLSARTLAQGQQRARRADVRGLEGVLATIRRRDATLGRKRPDDINSLMTAVQTQLDAARGLRLARDRWALRAPEFRKYRAAISAPVDVLALVARVKPALEDIKALAGSTPAALAGVGRTAARIIARASAIVPPEELRPAHALLVSAAQMADTAARIRREAALSADMTRAWDASSAAAGALMLASRARSEMQVLFRPPQLR
;
A
#
# COMPACT_ATOMS: atom_id res chain seq x y z
N SER A 1 -8.91 -82.77 32.94
CA SER A 1 -8.48 -81.41 32.56
C SER A 1 -9.56 -80.42 32.99
N ASN A 2 -9.13 -79.33 33.63
CA ASN A 2 -9.84 -78.10 34.05
C ASN A 2 -9.71 -77.87 35.56
N GLY A 3 -8.59 -77.23 35.91
CA GLY A 3 -8.33 -76.69 37.23
C GLY A 3 -9.04 -75.35 37.42
N SER A 4 -9.86 -75.27 38.46
CA SER A 4 -10.46 -74.05 38.99
C SER A 4 -9.59 -73.54 40.15
N GLY A 5 -8.56 -72.77 39.82
CA GLY A 5 -7.76 -72.02 40.81
C GLY A 5 -8.55 -70.81 41.30
N ARG A 6 -9.15 -70.93 42.49
CA ARG A 6 -9.77 -69.82 43.22
C ARG A 6 -8.70 -69.09 44.02
N PHE A 7 -8.35 -67.89 43.59
CA PHE A 7 -7.47 -66.98 44.32
C PHE A 7 -8.30 -66.10 45.26
N ASP A 8 -7.95 -66.08 46.54
CA ASP A 8 -8.53 -65.21 47.54
C ASP A 8 -7.52 -64.10 47.84
N LEU A 9 -7.82 -62.87 47.42
CA LEU A 9 -6.99 -61.69 47.64
C LEU A 9 -7.53 -60.93 48.84
N SER A 10 -6.92 -61.15 50.01
CA SER A 10 -7.13 -60.32 51.18
C SER A 10 -6.42 -58.97 50.99
N LEU A 11 -7.19 -57.93 50.64
CA LEU A 11 -6.75 -56.54 50.64
C LEU A 11 -6.84 -56.00 52.08
N THR A 12 -5.75 -56.10 52.83
CA THR A 12 -5.58 -55.31 54.05
C THR A 12 -5.24 -53.88 53.65
N ALA A 13 -6.22 -52.98 53.76
CA ALA A 13 -5.97 -51.55 53.71
C ALA A 13 -5.08 -51.18 54.91
N PHE A 14 -3.85 -50.76 54.66
CA PHE A 14 -3.10 -49.99 55.63
C PHE A 14 -3.92 -48.72 55.90
N ALA A 15 -4.51 -48.62 57.09
CA ALA A 15 -5.00 -47.35 57.60
C ALA A 15 -3.79 -46.42 57.65
N SER A 16 -3.66 -45.60 56.62
CA SER A 16 -2.73 -44.50 56.60
C SER A 16 -3.29 -43.49 57.60
N ASP A 17 -2.47 -43.07 58.57
CA ASP A 17 -2.78 -41.92 59.43
C ASP A 17 -3.36 -40.80 58.57
N SER A 18 -4.48 -40.22 58.99
CA SER A 18 -5.06 -39.04 58.33
C SER A 18 -3.92 -38.04 58.06
N PRO A 19 -3.65 -37.67 56.79
CA PRO A 19 -2.65 -36.65 56.54
C PRO A 19 -3.10 -35.41 57.29
N VAL A 20 -2.23 -34.87 58.15
CA VAL A 20 -2.44 -33.57 58.76
C VAL A 20 -2.63 -32.59 57.61
N LEU A 21 -3.87 -32.17 57.38
CA LEU A 21 -4.17 -31.14 56.39
C LEU A 21 -3.42 -29.89 56.83
N GLU A 22 -2.43 -29.48 56.06
CA GLU A 22 -1.80 -28.18 56.25
C GLU A 22 -2.91 -27.13 56.37
N PRO A 23 -2.86 -26.22 57.37
CA PRO A 23 -3.85 -25.17 57.50
C PRO A 23 -3.90 -24.37 56.20
N LEU A 24 -5.04 -24.40 55.51
CA LEU A 24 -5.26 -23.60 54.33
C LEU A 24 -5.05 -22.13 54.70
N LEU A 25 -4.19 -21.44 53.95
CA LEU A 25 -4.03 -20.00 54.09
C LEU A 25 -5.40 -19.32 53.92
N PRO A 26 -5.70 -18.28 54.69
CA PRO A 26 -6.94 -17.53 54.51
C PRO A 26 -6.98 -16.97 53.07
N PRO A 27 -8.18 -16.83 52.48
CA PRO A 27 -8.31 -16.24 51.16
C PRO A 27 -7.71 -14.83 51.14
N PRO A 28 -7.05 -14.42 50.04
CA PRO A 28 -6.42 -13.11 49.96
C PRO A 28 -7.43 -12.01 50.21
N THR A 29 -7.05 -11.02 51.02
CA THR A 29 -7.90 -9.86 51.24
C THR A 29 -7.96 -8.99 49.98
N LEU A 30 -8.95 -8.08 49.88
CA LEU A 30 -9.01 -7.13 48.77
C LEU A 30 -7.72 -6.28 48.69
N LYS A 31 -7.15 -5.95 49.86
CA LYS A 31 -5.87 -5.24 49.94
C LYS A 31 -4.75 -6.08 49.32
N ASP A 32 -4.65 -7.36 49.67
CA ASP A 32 -3.62 -8.27 49.13
C ASP A 32 -3.77 -8.43 47.61
N ALA A 33 -5.00 -8.52 47.10
CA ALA A 33 -5.27 -8.61 45.67
C ALA A 33 -4.83 -7.35 44.90
N ILE A 34 -5.08 -6.15 45.46
CA ILE A 34 -4.61 -4.88 44.88
C ILE A 34 -3.08 -4.82 44.91
N GLU A 35 -2.45 -5.20 46.03
CA GLU A 35 -0.98 -5.21 46.16
C GLU A 35 -0.34 -6.18 45.15
N GLN A 36 -0.91 -7.38 44.97
CA GLN A 36 -0.46 -8.34 43.96
C GLN A 36 -0.61 -7.79 42.53
N THR A 37 -1.72 -7.10 42.23
CA THR A 37 -1.93 -6.47 40.92
C THR A 37 -0.89 -5.37 40.65
N LEU A 38 -0.60 -4.53 41.65
CA LEU A 38 0.41 -3.48 41.53
C LEU A 38 1.84 -4.06 41.43
N LEU A 39 2.12 -5.16 42.11
CA LEU A 39 3.38 -5.89 41.95
C LEU A 39 3.52 -6.46 40.55
N ALA A 40 2.46 -7.08 40.01
CA ALA A 40 2.42 -7.56 38.63
C ALA A 40 2.68 -6.42 37.63
N ALA A 41 2.08 -5.25 37.84
CA ALA A 41 2.32 -4.07 37.01
C ALA A 41 3.78 -3.61 37.03
N ARG A 42 4.50 -3.77 38.15
CA ARG A 42 5.91 -3.38 38.26
C ARG A 42 6.86 -4.32 37.52
N VAL A 43 6.49 -5.60 37.38
CA VAL A 43 7.36 -6.62 36.79
C VAL A 43 7.02 -6.96 35.35
N THR A 44 5.84 -6.60 34.84
CA THR A 44 5.54 -6.80 33.42
C THR A 44 6.42 -5.92 32.53
N ASP A 45 6.93 -6.49 31.45
CA ASP A 45 7.66 -5.77 30.41
C ASP A 45 6.73 -5.06 29.41
N SER A 46 5.49 -5.56 29.27
CA SER A 46 4.50 -5.04 28.34
C SER A 46 3.87 -3.74 28.85
N SER A 47 3.98 -2.67 28.07
CA SER A 47 3.34 -1.37 28.37
C SER A 47 1.82 -1.49 28.47
N ALA A 48 1.20 -2.18 27.52
CA ALA A 48 -0.25 -2.30 27.45
C ALA A 48 -0.79 -3.11 28.65
N GLU A 49 -0.08 -4.16 29.05
CA GLU A 49 -0.44 -4.95 30.22
C GLU A 49 -0.24 -4.15 31.50
N ARG A 50 0.86 -3.38 31.61
CA ARG A 50 1.10 -2.49 32.75
C ARG A 50 -0.02 -1.47 32.92
N GLU A 51 -0.43 -0.82 31.83
CA GLU A 51 -1.55 0.12 31.83
C GLU A 51 -2.85 -0.55 32.29
N ALA A 52 -3.16 -1.74 31.74
CA ALA A 52 -4.34 -2.50 32.11
C ALA A 52 -4.35 -2.91 33.59
N LEU A 53 -3.21 -3.33 34.15
CA LEU A 53 -3.08 -3.70 35.56
C LEU A 53 -3.22 -2.48 36.49
N LEU A 54 -2.67 -1.32 36.09
CA LEU A 54 -2.84 -0.07 36.85
C LEU A 54 -4.28 0.43 36.84
N ASP A 55 -4.95 0.39 35.68
CA ASP A 55 -6.39 0.71 35.56
C ASP A 55 -7.24 -0.28 36.40
N ALA A 56 -6.93 -1.58 36.35
CA ALA A 56 -7.61 -2.59 37.16
C ALA A 56 -7.44 -2.33 38.67
N ALA A 57 -6.22 -2.02 39.13
CA ALA A 57 -5.95 -1.68 40.52
C ALA A 57 -6.73 -0.43 40.97
N LEU A 58 -6.83 0.61 40.13
CA LEU A 58 -7.66 1.78 40.40
C LEU A 58 -9.15 1.43 40.50
N ALA A 59 -9.66 0.61 39.59
CA ALA A 59 -11.05 0.15 39.64
C ALA A 59 -11.35 -0.64 40.92
N SER A 60 -10.43 -1.51 41.37
CA SER A 60 -10.56 -2.24 42.62
C SER A 60 -10.50 -1.34 43.86
N LEU A 61 -9.64 -0.32 43.87
CA LEU A 61 -9.60 0.70 44.93
C LEU A 61 -10.92 1.47 45.04
N ASP A 62 -11.54 1.76 43.90
CA ASP A 62 -12.78 2.53 43.82
C ASP A 62 -13.99 1.71 44.27
N HIS A 63 -14.05 0.44 43.87
CA HIS A 63 -15.11 -0.47 44.29
C HIS A 63 -14.99 -0.86 45.78
N GLY A 64 -13.76 -0.92 46.29
CA GLY A 64 -13.42 -1.37 47.64
C GLY A 64 -13.36 -0.31 48.74
N ALA A 65 -13.71 0.94 48.44
CA ALA A 65 -13.39 2.09 49.31
C ALA A 65 -13.87 1.95 50.78
N GLY A 66 -14.98 1.24 51.01
CA GLY A 66 -15.53 0.99 52.36
C GLY A 66 -14.88 -0.18 53.12
N ALA A 67 -14.14 -1.06 52.44
CA ALA A 67 -13.52 -2.26 53.02
C ALA A 67 -12.00 -2.11 53.24
N LEU A 68 -11.43 -0.96 52.86
CA LEU A 68 -9.99 -0.70 52.87
C LEU A 68 -9.65 0.39 53.90
N PRO A 69 -8.46 0.35 54.54
CA PRO A 69 -8.02 1.44 55.40
C PRO A 69 -7.92 2.75 54.61
N ALA A 70 -8.66 3.78 55.01
CA ALA A 70 -8.82 5.00 54.23
C ALA A 70 -7.49 5.68 53.87
N ALA A 71 -6.57 5.83 54.82
CA ALA A 71 -5.26 6.45 54.59
C ALA A 71 -4.41 5.68 53.57
N TRP A 72 -4.46 4.34 53.62
CA TRP A 72 -3.79 3.47 52.64
C TRP A 72 -4.44 3.61 51.27
N ALA A 73 -5.77 3.51 51.19
CA ALA A 73 -6.50 3.59 49.92
C ALA A 73 -6.27 4.93 49.21
N THR A 74 -6.28 6.05 49.94
CA THR A 74 -5.97 7.38 49.38
C THR A 74 -4.54 7.44 48.84
N THR A 75 -3.55 6.99 49.62
CA THR A 75 -2.13 7.02 49.21
C THR A 75 -1.90 6.15 47.97
N THR A 76 -2.37 4.89 48.01
CA THR A 76 -2.23 3.94 46.90
C THR A 76 -2.93 4.46 45.64
N ARG A 77 -4.11 5.09 45.77
CA ARG A 77 -4.82 5.69 44.64
C ARG A 77 -4.02 6.81 44.01
N THR A 78 -3.47 7.72 44.81
CA THR A 78 -2.66 8.85 44.32
C THR A 78 -1.43 8.33 43.57
N GLU A 79 -0.71 7.36 44.15
CA GLU A 79 0.46 6.76 43.52
C GLU A 79 0.13 6.01 42.22
N THR A 80 -0.92 5.20 42.23
CA THR A 80 -1.33 4.40 41.06
C THR A 80 -1.79 5.30 39.92
N THR A 81 -2.55 6.37 40.24
CA THR A 81 -2.97 7.38 39.26
C THR A 81 -1.75 8.09 38.64
N ALA A 82 -0.77 8.48 39.48
CA ALA A 82 0.45 9.10 38.99
C ALA A 82 1.25 8.16 38.07
N ALA A 83 1.41 6.89 38.46
CA ALA A 83 2.09 5.88 37.64
C ALA A 83 1.41 5.68 36.28
N LEU A 84 0.08 5.56 36.27
CA LEU A 84 -0.72 5.43 35.05
C LEU A 84 -0.57 6.63 34.12
N GLN A 85 -0.57 7.86 34.67
CA GLN A 85 -0.35 9.07 33.88
C GLN A 85 1.04 9.12 33.25
N VAL A 86 2.06 8.62 33.95
CA VAL A 86 3.43 8.50 33.42
C VAL A 86 3.45 7.54 32.22
N GLU A 87 2.87 6.34 32.35
CA GLU A 87 2.81 5.36 31.24
C GLU A 87 2.09 5.94 30.02
N ARG A 88 0.90 6.53 30.21
CA ARG A 88 0.15 7.19 29.13
C ARG A 88 0.90 8.35 28.48
N ARG A 89 1.74 9.06 29.22
CA ARG A 89 2.60 10.14 28.68
C ARG A 89 3.72 9.55 27.82
N ILE A 90 4.35 8.47 28.27
CA ILE A 90 5.39 7.76 27.50
C ILE A 90 4.78 7.26 26.18
N ASP A 91 3.63 6.59 26.23
CA ASP A 91 2.95 6.07 25.02
C ASP A 91 2.61 7.16 24.02
N ARG A 92 2.07 8.29 24.49
CA ARG A 92 1.81 9.43 23.61
C ARG A 92 3.09 9.94 22.94
N THR A 93 4.20 9.96 23.68
CA THR A 93 5.49 10.44 23.16
C THR A 93 6.02 9.52 22.06
N TYR A 94 5.98 8.19 22.27
CA TYR A 94 6.40 7.22 21.25
C TYR A 94 5.47 7.21 20.04
N ARG A 95 4.14 7.31 20.23
CA ARG A 95 3.19 7.42 19.11
C ARG A 95 3.45 8.65 18.25
N LEU A 96 3.71 9.80 18.87
CA LEU A 96 4.05 11.03 18.15
C LEU A 96 5.39 10.91 17.42
N LEU A 97 6.39 10.28 18.04
CA LEU A 97 7.67 9.97 17.39
C LEU A 97 7.46 9.12 16.14
N SER A 98 6.69 8.03 16.24
CA SER A 98 6.40 7.13 15.14
C SER A 98 5.65 7.84 14.01
N ALA A 99 4.55 8.53 14.31
CA ALA A 99 3.75 9.24 13.30
C ALA A 99 4.58 10.28 12.52
N ARG A 100 5.35 11.12 13.22
CA ARG A 100 6.20 12.12 12.59
C ARG A 100 7.30 11.49 11.73
N THR A 101 7.89 10.41 12.23
CA THR A 101 8.99 9.73 11.55
C THR A 101 8.52 9.02 10.29
N LEU A 102 7.38 8.33 10.34
CA LEU A 102 6.78 7.70 9.16
C LEU A 102 6.41 8.71 8.09
N ALA A 103 5.84 9.87 8.47
CA ALA A 103 5.51 10.94 7.53
C ALA A 103 6.78 11.50 6.85
N GLN A 104 7.83 11.78 7.64
CA GLN A 104 9.12 12.23 7.11
C GLN A 104 9.76 11.18 6.18
N GLY A 105 9.73 9.91 6.59
CA GLY A 105 10.26 8.80 5.80
C GLY A 105 9.53 8.65 4.47
N GLN A 106 8.19 8.69 4.47
CA GLN A 106 7.39 8.60 3.26
C GLN A 106 7.69 9.74 2.28
N GLN A 107 7.83 10.97 2.78
CA GLN A 107 8.21 12.12 1.94
C GLN A 107 9.58 11.93 1.28
N ARG A 108 10.57 11.43 2.04
CA ARG A 108 11.92 11.16 1.53
C ARG A 108 11.95 10.00 0.54
N ALA A 109 11.18 8.95 0.81
CA ALA A 109 11.05 7.81 -0.09
C ALA A 109 10.53 8.25 -1.47
N ARG A 110 9.46 9.06 -1.53
CA ARG A 110 8.91 9.64 -2.78
C ARG A 110 9.94 10.43 -3.59
N ARG A 111 10.92 11.03 -2.90
CA ARG A 111 12.03 11.78 -3.50
C ARG A 111 13.24 10.90 -3.86
N ALA A 112 13.20 9.60 -3.55
CA ALA A 112 14.33 8.68 -3.65
C ALA A 112 15.56 9.16 -2.82
N ASP A 113 15.31 9.79 -1.67
CA ASP A 113 16.34 10.32 -0.78
C ASP A 113 16.83 9.22 0.19
N VAL A 114 17.72 8.37 -0.33
CA VAL A 114 18.31 7.22 0.39
C VAL A 114 19.09 7.68 1.63
N ARG A 115 19.99 8.65 1.47
CA ARG A 115 20.80 9.20 2.57
C ARG A 115 19.93 9.83 3.65
N GLY A 116 18.88 10.53 3.24
CA GLY A 116 17.92 11.10 4.17
C GLY A 116 17.19 10.07 5.01
N LEU A 117 16.81 8.93 4.43
CA LEU A 117 16.16 7.82 5.15
C LEU A 117 17.12 7.11 6.11
N GLU A 118 18.39 6.94 5.73
CA GLU A 118 19.44 6.46 6.65
C GLU A 118 19.61 7.41 7.84
N GLY A 119 19.59 8.72 7.59
CA GLY A 119 19.57 9.74 8.65
C GLY A 119 18.32 9.68 9.54
N VAL A 120 17.16 9.28 9.00
CA VAL A 120 15.95 9.04 9.78
C VAL A 120 16.12 7.83 10.71
N LEU A 121 16.65 6.71 10.21
CA LEU A 121 16.95 5.53 11.05
C LEU A 121 17.90 5.87 12.21
N ALA A 122 18.97 6.62 11.93
CA ALA A 122 19.89 7.08 12.97
C ALA A 122 19.18 8.00 14.00
N THR A 123 18.25 8.83 13.53
CA THR A 123 17.48 9.74 14.40
C THR A 123 16.52 8.98 15.31
N ILE A 124 15.88 7.90 14.83
CA ILE A 124 15.02 7.03 15.67
C ILE A 124 15.82 6.50 16.86
N ARG A 125 16.97 5.85 16.59
CA ARG A 125 17.82 5.25 17.64
C ARG A 125 18.27 6.27 18.68
N ARG A 126 18.69 7.47 18.23
CA ARG A 126 19.09 8.56 19.12
C ARG A 126 17.93 9.04 19.99
N ARG A 127 16.73 9.20 19.41
CA ARG A 127 15.55 9.65 20.16
C ARG A 127 15.06 8.60 21.14
N ASP A 128 15.03 7.33 20.74
CA ASP A 128 14.71 6.22 21.63
C ASP A 128 15.64 6.17 22.85
N ALA A 129 16.95 6.34 22.63
CA ALA A 129 17.92 6.46 23.72
C ALA A 129 17.62 7.63 24.67
N THR A 130 17.26 8.81 24.15
CA THR A 130 16.85 9.96 24.99
C THR A 130 15.54 9.75 25.73
N LEU A 131 14.67 8.86 25.22
CA LEU A 131 13.41 8.47 25.86
C LEU A 131 13.57 7.25 26.78
N GLY A 132 14.80 6.81 27.04
CA GLY A 132 15.10 5.74 27.99
C GLY A 132 14.73 4.34 27.52
N ARG A 133 14.55 4.12 26.20
CA ARG A 133 14.29 2.79 25.60
C ARG A 133 13.11 2.04 26.23
N LYS A 134 12.04 2.76 26.53
CA LYS A 134 10.87 2.26 27.27
C LYS A 134 9.88 1.47 26.40
N ARG A 135 10.03 1.49 25.08
CA ARG A 135 9.14 0.84 24.10
C ARG A 135 9.94 0.15 22.98
N PRO A 136 10.65 -0.95 23.26
CA PRO A 136 11.49 -1.62 22.28
C PRO A 136 10.69 -2.13 21.07
N ASP A 137 9.49 -2.70 21.28
CA ASP A 137 8.68 -3.27 20.21
C ASP A 137 8.13 -2.21 19.24
N ASP A 138 7.67 -1.07 19.76
CA ASP A 138 7.22 0.05 18.94
C ASP A 138 8.35 0.60 18.07
N ILE A 139 9.56 0.70 18.64
CA ILE A 139 10.75 1.20 17.94
C ILE A 139 11.21 0.19 16.89
N ASN A 140 11.22 -1.10 17.19
CA ASN A 140 11.55 -2.15 16.23
C ASN A 140 10.57 -2.15 15.05
N SER A 141 9.28 -1.99 15.33
CA SER A 141 8.24 -1.86 14.31
C SER A 141 8.44 -0.61 13.45
N LEU A 142 8.73 0.53 14.07
CA LEU A 142 9.02 1.78 13.38
C LEU A 142 10.26 1.68 12.49
N MET A 143 11.36 1.12 13.00
CA MET A 143 12.58 0.91 12.23
C MET A 143 12.34 0.02 11.02
N THR A 144 11.59 -1.07 11.20
CA THR A 144 11.23 -1.99 10.11
C THR A 144 10.42 -1.26 9.03
N ALA A 145 9.43 -0.46 9.41
CA ALA A 145 8.65 0.32 8.46
C ALA A 145 9.49 1.33 7.68
N VAL A 146 10.44 2.02 8.33
CA VAL A 146 11.36 2.94 7.65
C VAL A 146 12.37 2.20 6.78
N GLN A 147 12.80 1.00 7.17
CA GLN A 147 13.67 0.16 6.34
C GLN A 147 12.98 -0.25 5.03
N THR A 148 11.71 -0.65 5.09
CA THR A 148 10.90 -0.90 3.89
C THR A 148 10.83 0.33 2.98
N GLN A 149 10.68 1.53 3.56
CA GLN A 149 10.70 2.78 2.79
C GLN A 149 12.08 3.07 2.17
N LEU A 150 13.17 2.73 2.86
CA LEU A 150 14.54 2.85 2.36
C LEU A 150 14.78 1.94 1.16
N ASP A 151 14.33 0.69 1.22
CA ASP A 151 14.49 -0.24 0.11
C ASP A 151 13.65 0.16 -1.10
N ALA A 152 12.43 0.66 -0.88
CA ALA A 152 11.61 1.28 -1.93
C ALA A 152 12.30 2.52 -2.56
N ALA A 153 12.93 3.37 -1.74
CA ALA A 153 13.67 4.53 -2.21
C ALA A 153 14.91 4.17 -3.05
N ARG A 154 15.63 3.11 -2.65
CA ARG A 154 16.77 2.55 -3.40
C ARG A 154 16.32 2.02 -4.76
N GLY A 155 15.23 1.25 -4.80
CA GLY A 155 14.62 0.78 -6.04
C GLY A 155 14.21 1.92 -6.97
N LEU A 156 13.56 2.96 -6.42
CA LEU A 156 13.19 4.15 -7.18
C LEU A 156 14.41 4.91 -7.71
N ARG A 157 15.48 5.04 -6.91
CA ARG A 157 16.73 5.69 -7.33
C ARG A 157 17.32 4.98 -8.55
N LEU A 158 17.48 3.66 -8.46
CA LEU A 158 18.00 2.86 -9.57
C LEU A 158 17.11 2.97 -10.82
N ALA A 159 15.80 2.97 -10.67
CA ALA A 159 14.87 3.16 -11.79
C ALA A 159 15.03 4.54 -12.44
N ARG A 160 15.22 5.60 -11.64
CA ARG A 160 15.48 6.96 -12.15
C ARG A 160 16.82 7.06 -12.86
N ASP A 161 17.86 6.41 -12.34
CA ASP A 161 19.19 6.41 -12.95
C ASP A 161 19.14 5.69 -14.30
N ARG A 162 18.49 4.52 -14.37
CA ARG A 162 18.21 3.82 -15.63
C ARG A 162 17.43 4.68 -16.61
N TRP A 163 16.36 5.33 -16.14
CA TRP A 163 15.58 6.24 -16.98
C TRP A 163 16.42 7.41 -17.49
N ALA A 164 17.28 8.01 -16.65
CA ALA A 164 18.14 9.12 -17.03
C ALA A 164 19.10 8.75 -18.17
N LEU A 165 19.62 7.52 -18.17
CA LEU A 165 20.46 6.99 -19.27
C LEU A 165 19.67 6.88 -20.58
N ARG A 166 18.38 6.50 -20.53
CA ARG A 166 17.51 6.34 -21.71
C ARG A 166 16.82 7.65 -22.14
N ALA A 167 16.72 8.63 -21.25
CA ALA A 167 15.99 9.87 -21.47
C ALA A 167 16.40 10.65 -22.74
N PRO A 168 17.69 10.72 -23.14
CA PRO A 168 18.08 11.33 -24.41
C PRO A 168 17.42 10.66 -25.62
N GLU A 169 17.36 9.32 -25.66
CA GLU A 169 16.72 8.58 -26.76
C GLU A 169 15.21 8.81 -26.79
N PHE A 170 14.55 8.81 -25.63
CA PHE A 170 13.13 9.13 -25.53
C PHE A 170 12.82 10.55 -26.00
N ARG A 171 13.69 11.52 -25.69
CA ARG A 171 13.57 12.91 -26.20
C ARG A 171 13.76 12.97 -27.71
N LYS A 172 14.75 12.26 -28.27
CA LYS A 172 14.96 12.17 -29.73
C LYS A 172 13.74 11.58 -30.44
N TYR A 173 13.20 10.47 -29.92
CA TYR A 173 11.98 9.88 -30.45
C TYR A 173 10.79 10.83 -30.36
N ARG A 174 10.59 11.49 -29.21
CA ARG A 174 9.52 12.48 -29.02
C ARG A 174 9.65 13.63 -30.03
N ALA A 175 10.86 14.12 -30.29
CA ALA A 175 11.09 15.13 -31.31
C ALA A 175 10.74 14.61 -32.71
N ALA A 176 11.13 13.37 -33.05
CA ALA A 176 10.84 12.76 -34.34
C ALA A 176 9.34 12.58 -34.62
N ILE A 177 8.52 12.28 -33.59
CA ILE A 177 7.05 12.19 -33.76
C ILE A 177 6.36 13.55 -33.72
N SER A 178 7.01 14.59 -33.19
CA SER A 178 6.42 15.94 -33.02
C SER A 178 6.82 16.94 -34.10
N ALA A 179 7.94 16.74 -34.80
CA ALA A 179 8.45 17.68 -35.80
C ALA A 179 8.77 16.99 -37.13
N PRO A 180 8.54 17.64 -38.29
CA PRO A 180 7.96 18.99 -38.46
C PRO A 180 6.42 19.02 -38.33
N VAL A 181 5.76 17.87 -38.31
CA VAL A 181 4.31 17.74 -38.14
C VAL A 181 4.04 16.80 -36.98
N ASP A 182 3.29 17.27 -35.98
CA ASP A 182 2.97 16.48 -34.81
C ASP A 182 1.98 15.36 -35.14
N VAL A 183 2.48 14.12 -35.12
CA VAL A 183 1.70 12.91 -35.40
C VAL A 183 0.55 12.75 -34.41
N LEU A 184 0.75 13.09 -33.14
CA LEU A 184 -0.31 13.01 -32.13
C LEU A 184 -1.39 14.08 -32.35
N ALA A 185 -1.00 15.26 -32.85
CA ALA A 185 -1.95 16.29 -33.25
C ALA A 185 -2.76 15.88 -34.50
N LEU A 186 -2.14 15.17 -35.45
CA LEU A 186 -2.85 14.61 -36.61
C LEU A 186 -3.91 13.57 -36.17
N VAL A 187 -3.57 12.70 -35.22
CA VAL A 187 -4.52 11.74 -34.63
C VAL A 187 -5.67 12.48 -33.94
N ALA A 188 -5.37 13.53 -33.17
CA ALA A 188 -6.40 14.34 -32.51
C ALA A 188 -7.34 15.03 -33.52
N ARG A 189 -6.82 15.42 -34.70
CA ARG A 189 -7.61 16.09 -35.76
C ARG A 189 -8.65 15.18 -36.40
N VAL A 190 -8.36 13.89 -36.58
CA VAL A 190 -9.30 12.94 -37.20
C VAL A 190 -10.32 12.36 -36.22
N LYS A 191 -10.10 12.56 -34.91
CA LYS A 191 -10.94 12.00 -33.86
C LYS A 191 -12.44 12.30 -34.03
N PRO A 192 -12.90 13.55 -34.27
CA PRO A 192 -14.33 13.82 -34.41
C PRO A 192 -14.98 13.05 -35.57
N ALA A 193 -14.31 13.00 -36.74
CA ALA A 193 -14.81 12.25 -37.89
C ALA A 193 -14.87 10.73 -37.61
N LEU A 194 -13.91 10.18 -36.86
CA LEU A 194 -13.97 8.78 -36.43
C LEU A 194 -15.08 8.54 -35.40
N GLU A 195 -15.38 9.50 -34.53
CA GLU A 195 -16.51 9.43 -33.60
C GLU A 195 -17.85 9.44 -34.36
N ASP A 196 -17.97 10.25 -35.41
CA ASP A 196 -19.15 10.28 -36.29
C ASP A 196 -19.35 8.94 -37.03
N ILE A 197 -18.26 8.34 -37.55
CA ILE A 197 -18.30 7.00 -38.17
C ILE A 197 -18.73 5.96 -37.13
N LYS A 198 -18.13 6.00 -35.92
CA LYS A 198 -18.44 5.08 -34.82
C LYS A 198 -19.92 5.18 -34.40
N ALA A 199 -20.46 6.38 -34.32
CA ALA A 199 -21.84 6.64 -33.92
C ALA A 199 -22.87 6.38 -35.03
N LEU A 200 -22.42 6.02 -36.25
CA LEU A 200 -23.25 5.95 -37.45
C LEU A 200 -23.99 7.26 -37.76
N ALA A 201 -23.55 8.38 -37.20
CA ALA A 201 -24.20 9.69 -37.29
C ALA A 201 -24.09 10.34 -38.68
N GLY A 202 -23.30 9.73 -39.57
CA GLY A 202 -23.00 10.26 -40.91
C GLY A 202 -21.75 11.13 -40.90
N SER A 203 -20.94 11.03 -41.95
CA SER A 203 -19.77 11.88 -42.14
C SER A 203 -19.78 12.39 -43.57
N THR A 204 -19.40 13.65 -43.76
CA THR A 204 -19.35 14.22 -45.11
C THR A 204 -18.28 13.50 -45.95
N PRO A 205 -18.46 13.38 -47.28
CA PRO A 205 -17.44 12.80 -48.16
C PRO A 205 -16.07 13.47 -48.01
N ALA A 206 -16.06 14.79 -47.78
CA ALA A 206 -14.85 15.57 -47.52
C ALA A 206 -14.16 15.16 -46.19
N ALA A 207 -14.93 14.92 -45.12
CA ALA A 207 -14.40 14.44 -43.85
C ALA A 207 -13.76 13.05 -43.99
N LEU A 208 -14.44 12.11 -44.68
CA LEU A 208 -13.90 10.77 -44.94
C LEU A 208 -12.60 10.82 -45.76
N ALA A 209 -12.55 11.67 -46.79
CA ALA A 209 -11.31 11.92 -47.54
C ALA A 209 -10.21 12.56 -46.67
N GLY A 210 -10.59 13.44 -45.75
CA GLY A 210 -9.68 14.04 -44.76
C GLY A 210 -9.07 13.01 -43.81
N VAL A 211 -9.87 12.05 -43.32
CA VAL A 211 -9.39 10.95 -42.47
C VAL A 211 -8.36 10.11 -43.21
N GLY A 212 -8.68 9.63 -44.42
CA GLY A 212 -7.75 8.80 -45.21
C GLY A 212 -6.42 9.51 -45.53
N ARG A 213 -6.46 10.77 -45.97
CA ARG A 213 -5.24 11.57 -46.20
C ARG A 213 -4.41 11.75 -44.93
N THR A 214 -5.05 11.96 -43.79
CA THR A 214 -4.36 12.15 -42.51
C THR A 214 -3.76 10.83 -42.02
N ALA A 215 -4.49 9.73 -42.13
CA ALA A 215 -4.03 8.39 -41.79
C ALA A 215 -2.82 7.97 -42.64
N ALA A 216 -2.88 8.15 -43.97
CA ALA A 216 -1.75 7.90 -44.85
C ALA A 216 -0.51 8.73 -44.48
N ARG A 217 -0.71 10.00 -44.10
CA ARG A 217 0.38 10.88 -43.62
C ARG A 217 0.97 10.38 -42.30
N ILE A 218 0.14 9.91 -41.37
CA ILE A 218 0.60 9.32 -40.10
C ILE A 218 1.43 8.07 -40.38
N ILE A 219 0.93 7.15 -41.20
CA ILE A 219 1.62 5.89 -41.53
C ILE A 219 2.98 6.19 -42.18
N ALA A 220 3.02 6.98 -43.23
CA ALA A 220 4.26 7.31 -43.94
C ALA A 220 5.31 7.95 -43.02
N ARG A 221 4.88 8.79 -42.07
CA ARG A 221 5.79 9.44 -41.10
C ARG A 221 6.24 8.48 -40.01
N ALA A 222 5.32 7.73 -39.41
CA ALA A 222 5.63 6.80 -38.34
C ALA A 222 6.56 5.69 -38.83
N SER A 223 6.34 5.14 -40.03
CA SER A 223 7.20 4.11 -40.61
C SER A 223 8.64 4.57 -40.91
N ALA A 224 8.89 5.88 -41.00
CA ALA A 224 10.23 6.43 -41.17
C ALA A 224 10.99 6.59 -39.84
N ILE A 225 10.32 6.37 -38.70
CA ILE A 225 10.91 6.53 -37.37
C ILE A 225 11.27 5.14 -36.84
N VAL A 226 12.51 4.97 -36.41
CA VAL A 226 12.93 3.78 -35.66
C VAL A 226 12.68 4.05 -34.17
N PRO A 227 11.65 3.44 -33.55
CA PRO A 227 11.39 3.65 -32.13
C PRO A 227 12.47 2.95 -31.28
N PRO A 228 12.88 3.54 -30.14
CA PRO A 228 13.60 2.82 -29.10
C PRO A 228 12.86 1.53 -28.71
N GLU A 229 13.59 0.51 -28.26
CA GLU A 229 13.03 -0.81 -27.96
C GLU A 229 11.80 -0.75 -27.06
N GLU A 230 11.86 0.07 -26.01
CA GLU A 230 10.78 0.21 -25.02
C GLU A 230 9.53 0.86 -25.60
N LEU A 231 9.68 1.67 -26.66
CA LEU A 231 8.60 2.39 -27.34
C LEU A 231 8.04 1.64 -28.55
N ARG A 232 8.70 0.55 -28.98
CA ARG A 232 8.33 -0.23 -30.16
C ARG A 232 6.87 -0.72 -30.11
N PRO A 233 6.36 -1.28 -28.99
CA PRO A 233 4.95 -1.71 -28.92
C PRO A 233 3.98 -0.54 -29.04
N ALA A 234 4.22 0.55 -28.30
CA ALA A 234 3.35 1.74 -28.33
C ALA A 234 3.37 2.42 -29.71
N HIS A 235 4.51 2.43 -30.39
CA HIS A 235 4.65 2.92 -31.75
C HIS A 235 3.86 2.06 -32.75
N ALA A 236 3.93 0.73 -32.63
CA ALA A 236 3.15 -0.18 -33.46
C ALA A 236 1.63 0.06 -33.29
N LEU A 237 1.15 0.26 -32.06
CA LEU A 237 -0.24 0.61 -31.79
C LEU A 237 -0.67 1.90 -32.51
N LEU A 238 0.21 2.91 -32.56
CA LEU A 238 -0.06 4.17 -33.27
C LEU A 238 -0.19 3.95 -34.78
N VAL A 239 0.68 3.11 -35.38
CA VAL A 239 0.61 2.76 -36.80
C VAL A 239 -0.67 1.97 -37.10
N SER A 240 -0.99 0.94 -36.30
CA SER A 240 -2.22 0.16 -36.43
C SER A 240 -3.47 1.03 -36.30
N ALA A 241 -3.48 1.99 -35.37
CA ALA A 241 -4.58 2.93 -35.21
C ALA A 241 -4.82 3.74 -36.50
N ALA A 242 -3.76 4.23 -37.14
CA ALA A 242 -3.86 4.96 -38.39
C ALA A 242 -4.36 4.08 -39.55
N GLN A 243 -3.89 2.83 -39.64
CA GLN A 243 -4.37 1.86 -40.64
C GLN A 243 -5.86 1.55 -40.47
N MET A 244 -6.33 1.38 -39.23
CA MET A 244 -7.75 1.17 -38.93
C MET A 244 -8.58 2.41 -39.25
N ALA A 245 -8.06 3.62 -38.98
CA ALA A 245 -8.75 4.86 -39.33
C ALA A 245 -8.93 5.02 -40.85
N ASP A 246 -7.91 4.70 -41.63
CA ASP A 246 -8.01 4.69 -43.10
C ASP A 246 -9.05 3.66 -43.59
N THR A 247 -8.99 2.45 -43.04
CA THR A 247 -9.94 1.37 -43.34
C THR A 247 -11.38 1.77 -43.00
N ALA A 248 -11.61 2.34 -41.82
CA ALA A 248 -12.92 2.82 -41.40
C ALA A 248 -13.48 3.89 -42.37
N ALA A 249 -12.65 4.86 -42.77
CA ALA A 249 -13.06 5.90 -43.69
C ALA A 249 -13.39 5.36 -45.09
N ARG A 250 -12.62 4.39 -45.58
CA ARG A 250 -12.86 3.72 -46.86
C ARG A 250 -14.15 2.90 -46.84
N ILE A 251 -14.31 2.01 -45.86
CA ILE A 251 -15.52 1.19 -45.71
C ILE A 251 -16.75 2.08 -45.55
N ARG A 252 -16.66 3.17 -44.75
CA ARG A 252 -17.80 4.10 -44.59
C ARG A 252 -18.21 4.74 -45.91
N ARG A 253 -17.24 5.13 -46.75
CA ARG A 253 -17.51 5.69 -48.07
C ARG A 253 -18.21 4.67 -48.97
N GLU A 254 -17.71 3.44 -49.01
CA GLU A 254 -18.33 2.35 -49.79
C GLU A 254 -19.76 2.09 -49.32
N ALA A 255 -19.98 1.97 -48.01
CA ALA A 255 -21.30 1.80 -47.40
C ALA A 255 -22.30 2.90 -47.78
N ALA A 256 -21.83 4.16 -47.83
CA ALA A 256 -22.66 5.29 -48.22
C ALA A 256 -23.04 5.26 -49.71
N LEU A 257 -22.14 4.80 -50.58
CA LEU A 257 -22.40 4.67 -52.02
C LEU A 257 -23.33 3.51 -52.36
N SER A 258 -23.23 2.40 -51.61
CA SER A 258 -24.03 1.19 -51.85
C SER A 258 -25.29 1.09 -50.99
N ALA A 259 -25.55 2.08 -50.12
CA ALA A 259 -26.60 2.03 -49.11
C ALA A 259 -26.58 0.75 -48.23
N ASP A 260 -25.37 0.25 -47.92
CA ASP A 260 -25.17 -1.02 -47.19
C ASP A 260 -24.93 -0.76 -45.69
N MET A 261 -25.91 -1.12 -44.86
CA MET A 261 -25.83 -0.95 -43.42
C MET A 261 -24.82 -1.88 -42.75
N THR A 262 -24.62 -3.10 -43.26
CA THR A 262 -23.65 -4.05 -42.70
C THR A 262 -22.24 -3.49 -42.81
N ARG A 263 -21.88 -2.94 -43.97
CA ARG A 263 -20.59 -2.24 -44.15
C ARG A 263 -20.48 -1.01 -43.25
N ALA A 264 -21.57 -0.30 -42.99
CA ALA A 264 -21.54 0.83 -42.06
C ALA A 264 -21.17 0.38 -40.63
N TRP A 265 -21.66 -0.77 -40.18
CA TRP A 265 -21.28 -1.38 -38.90
C TRP A 265 -19.81 -1.83 -38.86
N ASP A 266 -19.28 -2.39 -39.95
CA ASP A 266 -17.86 -2.73 -40.05
C ASP A 266 -16.98 -1.48 -39.94
N ALA A 267 -17.37 -0.39 -40.62
CA ALA A 267 -16.69 0.90 -40.51
C ALA A 267 -16.74 1.47 -39.08
N SER A 268 -17.88 1.35 -38.40
CA SER A 268 -18.04 1.76 -37.00
C SER A 268 -17.10 0.98 -36.08
N SER A 269 -17.03 -0.34 -36.25
CA SER A 269 -16.13 -1.21 -35.48
C SER A 269 -14.65 -0.87 -35.70
N ALA A 270 -14.25 -0.63 -36.95
CA ALA A 270 -12.90 -0.20 -37.30
C ALA A 270 -12.57 1.18 -36.69
N ALA A 271 -13.51 2.13 -36.72
CA ALA A 271 -13.33 3.46 -36.12
C ALA A 271 -13.18 3.37 -34.59
N ALA A 272 -13.98 2.52 -33.93
CA ALA A 272 -13.86 2.25 -32.49
C ALA A 272 -12.47 1.67 -32.16
N GLY A 273 -12.00 0.68 -32.93
CA GLY A 273 -10.68 0.09 -32.79
C GLY A 273 -9.56 1.12 -32.95
N ALA A 274 -9.63 1.97 -33.98
CA ALA A 274 -8.68 3.05 -34.21
C ALA A 274 -8.57 4.01 -33.01
N LEU A 275 -9.70 4.45 -32.48
CA LEU A 275 -9.75 5.36 -31.31
C LEU A 275 -9.16 4.72 -30.05
N MET A 276 -9.50 3.46 -29.79
CA MET A 276 -8.98 2.70 -28.64
C MET A 276 -7.45 2.55 -28.73
N LEU A 277 -6.94 2.10 -29.88
CA LEU A 277 -5.50 1.90 -30.08
C LEU A 277 -4.72 3.21 -29.97
N ALA A 278 -5.23 4.29 -30.56
CA ALA A 278 -4.63 5.62 -30.46
C ALA A 278 -4.55 6.11 -29.00
N SER A 279 -5.61 5.90 -28.21
CA SER A 279 -5.65 6.25 -26.79
C SER A 279 -4.63 5.44 -25.96
N ARG A 280 -4.56 4.13 -26.22
CA ARG A 280 -3.60 3.23 -25.58
C ARG A 280 -2.16 3.59 -25.92
N ALA A 281 -1.84 3.76 -27.20
CA ALA A 281 -0.53 4.18 -27.68
C ALA A 281 -0.06 5.47 -26.99
N ARG A 282 -0.93 6.48 -26.93
CA ARG A 282 -0.65 7.75 -26.25
C ARG A 282 -0.34 7.56 -24.77
N SER A 283 -1.14 6.75 -24.06
CA SER A 283 -0.97 6.50 -22.63
C SER A 283 0.35 5.78 -22.35
N GLU A 284 0.68 4.74 -23.12
CA GLU A 284 1.94 3.98 -22.97
C GLU A 284 3.17 4.86 -23.25
N MET A 285 3.14 5.68 -24.30
CA MET A 285 4.23 6.63 -24.59
C MET A 285 4.40 7.67 -23.46
N GLN A 286 3.30 8.19 -22.93
CA GLN A 286 3.34 9.19 -21.84
C GLN A 286 3.97 8.64 -20.55
N VAL A 287 3.74 7.36 -20.25
CA VAL A 287 4.36 6.69 -19.09
C VAL A 287 5.89 6.65 -19.25
N LEU A 288 6.39 6.28 -20.42
CA LEU A 288 7.83 6.18 -20.69
C LEU A 288 8.54 7.54 -20.74
N PHE A 289 7.83 8.59 -21.18
CA PHE A 289 8.37 9.94 -21.22
C PHE A 289 8.51 10.61 -19.85
N ARG A 290 7.94 10.03 -18.79
CA ARG A 290 8.01 10.56 -17.43
C ARG A 290 9.05 9.79 -16.60
N PRO A 291 9.77 10.48 -15.71
CA PRO A 291 10.65 9.79 -14.77
C PRO A 291 9.82 8.91 -13.84
N PRO A 292 10.35 7.75 -13.41
CA PRO A 292 9.63 6.86 -12.51
C PRO A 292 9.35 7.53 -11.16
N GLN A 293 8.22 7.13 -10.57
CA GLN A 293 7.70 7.60 -9.30
C GLN A 293 7.26 6.41 -8.46
N LEU A 294 7.30 6.53 -7.13
CA LEU A 294 6.71 5.53 -6.25
C LEU A 294 5.18 5.58 -6.40
N ARG A 295 4.58 4.39 -6.49
CA ARG A 295 3.12 4.21 -6.50
C ARG A 295 2.54 4.37 -5.11
#